data_AF-A0AAV3XXJ5-F1
#
_entry.id   AF-A0AAV3XXJ5-F1
#
_cell.length_a   1.000
_cell.length_b   1.000
_cell.length_c   1.000
_cell.angle_alpha   90.00
_cell.angle_beta   90.00
_cell.angle_gamma   90.00
#
_symmetry.space_group_name_H-M   'P 1'
#
loop_
_entity.id
_entity.type
_entity.pdbx_description
1 polymer ?
#
loop_
_entity_poly.entity_id
_entity_poly.type
_entity_poly.pdbx_seq_one_letter_code
_entity_poly.pdbx_strand_id
1 'polypeptide(L)'
;MAMLFQLWCCSVSSADVALSAKGQCINAARYCSTLDRLKEAICRKRPGLLRRGVVCFQHDNATPHSANLTQQWLQRYGWEILPHPAHNPDLAPSDFHLFGPLKRHLGGMAFETEDYLISELRNWFDNLDVDFFRMGINSLLSGWQNASISTEITLRSSRRVNFNLYSNTSPVMAHWSFLSLLLLASLGSLSKGGGALGCVVMHFGTQCPEPAVQDNFDLARYMGRWFEYEKFPNYFEMGAKCVVANYTLYPDNSVRVVNVAVQEVSYGTGICPWYRSNVAVGNGIAMDPQVPAKLGVQFSENAPRGDYWVIETDYDTYSVVYACTKMPAVPIYTEVAWVLTREREVAPPNLDQIKARLTRQGIDVSYFQLSDHKGCPEWPGS
;
A
#
# COMPACT_ATOMS: atom_id res chain seq x y z
N MET A 1 11.55 -4.96 41.12
CA MET A 1 12.11 -4.34 39.90
C MET A 1 11.47 -5.06 38.71
N ALA A 2 10.75 -4.36 37.84
CA ALA A 2 9.84 -4.99 36.87
C ALA A 2 10.54 -5.43 35.58
N MET A 3 10.20 -6.63 35.08
CA MET A 3 10.46 -7.07 33.71
C MET A 3 9.28 -6.65 32.82
N LEU A 4 9.58 -6.27 31.58
CA LEU A 4 8.56 -5.85 30.63
C LEU A 4 8.29 -6.97 29.62
N PHE A 5 7.02 -7.36 29.53
CA PHE A 5 6.52 -8.42 28.66
C PHE A 5 5.88 -7.81 27.43
N GLN A 6 6.20 -8.36 26.26
CA GLN A 6 5.44 -8.10 25.04
C GLN A 6 4.74 -9.38 24.62
N LEU A 7 3.43 -9.29 24.44
CA LEU A 7 2.55 -10.39 24.09
C LEU A 7 1.77 -10.01 22.84
N TRP A 8 1.80 -10.90 21.85
CA TRP A 8 1.11 -10.70 20.59
C TRP A 8 0.21 -11.88 20.32
N CYS A 9 -1.10 -11.67 20.17
CA CYS A 9 -2.04 -12.74 19.87
C CYS A 9 -2.98 -12.38 18.73
N CYS A 10 -3.65 -13.38 18.18
CA CYS A 10 -4.74 -13.17 17.23
C CYS A 10 -5.84 -14.21 17.48
N SER A 11 -7.01 -14.04 16.86
CA SER A 11 -8.19 -14.89 17.08
C SER A 11 -8.04 -16.37 16.66
N VAL A 12 -6.92 -16.76 16.05
CA VAL A 12 -6.72 -18.10 15.49
C VAL A 12 -5.37 -18.74 15.83
N SER A 13 -4.52 -18.09 16.65
CA SER A 13 -3.23 -18.67 17.06
C SER A 13 -2.75 -18.16 18.41
N SER A 14 -1.98 -19.00 19.12
CA SER A 14 -1.37 -18.69 20.41
C SER A 14 -0.43 -17.49 20.35
N ALA A 15 -0.20 -16.89 21.52
CA ALA A 15 0.58 -15.67 21.62
C ALA A 15 2.08 -15.89 21.32
N ASP A 16 2.73 -14.92 20.70
CA ASP A 16 4.19 -14.82 20.68
C ASP A 16 4.67 -13.96 21.85
N VAL A 17 5.61 -14.50 22.63
CA VAL A 17 6.13 -13.90 23.85
C VAL A 17 7.56 -13.43 23.63
N ALA A 18 7.83 -12.16 23.93
CA ALA A 18 9.18 -11.61 23.97
C ALA A 18 9.45 -10.94 25.32
N LEU A 19 10.60 -11.25 25.91
CA LEU A 19 11.12 -10.57 27.10
C LEU A 19 12.10 -9.46 26.71
N SER A 20 11.98 -8.32 27.38
CA SER A 20 13.03 -7.31 27.40
C SER A 20 14.01 -7.59 28.53
N ALA A 21 15.30 -7.35 28.29
CA ALA A 21 16.35 -7.48 29.29
C ALA A 21 16.02 -6.66 30.55
N LYS A 22 16.35 -7.22 31.72
CA LYS A 22 16.06 -6.66 33.04
C LYS A 22 16.47 -5.19 33.15
N GLY A 23 15.54 -4.33 33.58
CA GLY A 23 15.78 -2.91 33.84
C GLY A 23 15.83 -2.00 32.60
N GLN A 24 15.52 -2.51 31.40
CA GLN A 24 15.48 -1.69 30.18
C GLN A 24 14.05 -1.36 29.77
N CYS A 25 13.77 -0.06 29.56
CA CYS A 25 12.51 0.39 28.99
C CYS A 25 12.46 0.13 27.48
N ILE A 26 11.26 -0.12 26.96
CA ILE A 26 11.05 -0.20 25.52
C ILE A 26 11.01 1.21 24.93
N ASN A 27 11.90 1.45 23.96
CA ASN A 27 11.89 2.62 23.11
C ASN A 27 11.38 2.25 21.71
N ALA A 28 11.16 3.25 20.85
CA ALA A 28 10.61 3.04 19.51
C ALA A 28 11.46 2.07 18.67
N ALA A 29 12.79 2.15 18.74
CA ALA A 29 13.68 1.29 17.96
C ALA A 29 13.58 -0.18 18.39
N ARG A 30 13.55 -0.44 19.70
CA ARG A 30 13.37 -1.78 20.26
C ARG A 30 11.98 -2.33 19.97
N TYR A 31 10.96 -1.47 20.04
CA TYR A 31 9.61 -1.82 19.66
C TYR A 31 9.54 -2.27 18.19
N CYS A 32 10.14 -1.53 17.26
CA CYS A 32 10.24 -1.94 15.85
C CYS A 32 10.96 -3.29 15.68
N SER A 33 12.04 -3.54 16.43
CA SER A 33 12.73 -4.85 16.40
C SER A 33 11.81 -5.98 16.90
N THR A 34 10.95 -5.73 17.88
CA THR A 34 9.93 -6.69 18.29
C THR A 34 8.90 -6.92 17.18
N LEU A 35 8.47 -5.86 16.48
CA LEU A 35 7.55 -5.99 15.35
C LEU A 35 8.16 -6.80 14.20
N ASP A 36 9.47 -6.69 13.95
CA ASP A 36 10.17 -7.54 12.98
C ASP A 36 10.09 -9.02 13.36
N ARG A 37 10.33 -9.37 14.64
CA ARG A 37 10.21 -10.76 15.13
C ARG A 37 8.76 -11.25 15.09
N LEU A 38 7.81 -10.38 15.42
CA LEU A 38 6.39 -10.70 15.31
C LEU A 38 6.00 -11.02 13.87
N LYS A 39 6.48 -10.21 12.92
CA LYS A 39 6.26 -10.45 11.49
C LYS A 39 6.82 -11.81 11.06
N GLU A 40 8.02 -12.18 11.48
CA GLU A 40 8.59 -13.51 11.24
C GLU A 40 7.73 -14.63 11.84
N ALA A 41 7.27 -14.45 13.08
CA ALA A 41 6.43 -15.43 13.74
C ALA A 41 5.07 -15.61 13.05
N ILE A 42 4.43 -14.51 12.62
CA ILE A 42 3.20 -14.56 11.81
C ILE A 42 3.46 -15.26 10.48
N CYS A 43 4.58 -14.99 9.79
CA CYS A 43 4.94 -15.72 8.56
C CYS A 43 4.97 -17.23 8.77
N ARG A 44 5.59 -17.69 9.87
CA ARG A 44 5.68 -19.13 10.18
C ARG A 44 4.35 -19.72 10.61
N LYS A 45 3.63 -19.06 11.52
CA LYS A 45 2.40 -19.59 12.15
C LYS A 45 1.17 -19.43 11.25
N ARG A 46 1.12 -18.39 10.40
CA ARG A 46 -0.02 -18.09 9.50
C ARG A 46 0.45 -17.77 8.07
N PRO A 47 0.90 -18.78 7.31
CA PRO A 47 1.27 -18.61 5.90
C PRO A 47 0.12 -17.96 5.12
N GLY A 48 0.43 -16.93 4.33
CA GLY A 48 -0.53 -16.25 3.47
C GLY A 48 -1.34 -15.12 4.14
N LEU A 49 -1.41 -15.02 5.48
CA LEU A 49 -2.08 -13.89 6.13
C LEU A 49 -1.47 -12.55 5.68
N LEU A 50 -0.15 -12.48 5.71
CA LEU A 50 0.60 -11.29 5.34
C LEU A 50 0.62 -11.02 3.83
N ARG A 51 0.25 -12.02 3.01
CA ARG A 51 0.09 -11.86 1.55
C ARG A 51 -1.27 -11.26 1.17
N ARG A 52 -2.25 -11.28 2.08
CA ARG A 52 -3.61 -10.74 1.85
C ARG A 52 -3.69 -9.21 1.97
N GLY A 53 -2.56 -8.54 2.24
CA GLY A 53 -2.40 -7.10 2.02
C GLY A 53 -2.68 -6.19 3.21
N VAL A 54 -3.52 -6.58 4.18
CA VAL A 54 -3.81 -5.76 5.36
C VAL A 54 -3.89 -6.61 6.63
N VAL A 55 -3.13 -6.19 7.65
CA VAL A 55 -3.26 -6.68 9.02
C VAL A 55 -3.82 -5.56 9.88
N CYS A 56 -5.04 -5.73 10.41
CA CYS A 56 -5.55 -4.86 11.45
C CYS A 56 -4.75 -5.11 12.73
N PHE A 57 -4.02 -4.09 13.16
CA PHE A 57 -3.10 -4.14 14.28
C PHE A 57 -3.62 -3.26 15.41
N GLN A 58 -3.69 -3.83 16.61
CA GLN A 58 -4.10 -3.10 17.81
C GLN A 58 -2.95 -3.04 18.79
N HIS A 59 -2.68 -1.83 19.29
CA HIS A 59 -1.78 -1.56 20.39
C HIS A 59 -2.23 -0.29 21.13
N ASP A 60 -1.72 -0.06 22.33
CA ASP A 60 -1.99 1.15 23.10
C ASP A 60 -1.16 2.35 22.60
N ASN A 61 -1.51 3.55 23.05
CA ASN A 61 -0.89 4.80 22.63
C ASN A 61 0.41 5.13 23.37
N ALA A 62 1.11 4.14 23.95
CA ALA A 62 2.36 4.37 24.66
C ALA A 62 3.37 5.13 23.78
N THR A 63 4.19 6.00 24.37
CA THR A 63 5.17 6.83 23.63
C THR A 63 6.01 6.09 22.58
N PRO A 64 6.57 4.89 22.84
CA PRO A 64 7.30 4.14 21.81
C PRO A 64 6.41 3.65 20.66
N HIS A 65 5.11 3.47 20.88
CA HIS A 65 4.15 2.97 19.89
C HIS A 65 3.63 4.08 18.97
N SER A 66 3.45 5.28 19.52
CA SER A 66 3.06 6.50 18.78
C SER A 66 4.23 7.25 18.15
N ALA A 67 5.47 6.82 18.42
CA ALA A 67 6.67 7.43 17.85
C ALA A 67 6.71 7.33 16.31
N ASN A 68 7.24 8.37 15.66
CA ASN A 68 7.33 8.46 14.19
C ASN A 68 8.04 7.25 13.57
N LEU A 69 9.12 6.76 14.20
CA LEU A 69 9.85 5.57 13.75
C LEU A 69 8.93 4.33 13.66
N THR A 70 8.02 4.17 14.61
CA THR A 70 7.07 3.06 14.67
C THR A 70 5.93 3.24 13.68
N GLN A 71 5.41 4.46 13.54
CA GLN A 71 4.38 4.77 12.54
C GLN A 71 4.89 4.53 11.11
N GLN A 72 6.14 4.93 10.83
CA GLN A 72 6.80 4.64 9.56
C GLN A 72 6.99 3.13 9.37
N TRP A 73 7.37 2.39 10.41
CA TRP A 73 7.49 0.93 10.34
C TRP A 73 6.13 0.30 9.97
N LEU A 74 5.05 0.66 10.66
CA LEU A 74 3.71 0.12 10.43
C LEU A 74 3.20 0.45 9.02
N GLN A 75 3.36 1.71 8.59
CA GLN A 75 3.01 2.15 7.24
C GLN A 75 3.82 1.41 6.16
N ARG A 76 5.12 1.25 6.38
CA ARG A 76 6.05 0.56 5.47
C ARG A 76 5.66 -0.88 5.22
N TYR A 77 5.06 -1.55 6.20
CA TYR A 77 4.61 -2.93 6.09
C TYR A 77 3.10 -3.09 5.88
N GLY A 78 2.35 -1.99 5.73
CA GLY A 78 0.90 -2.06 5.47
C GLY A 78 0.08 -2.62 6.65
N TRP A 79 0.51 -2.35 7.88
CA TRP A 79 -0.24 -2.71 9.08
C TRP A 79 -1.16 -1.55 9.44
N GLU A 80 -2.47 -1.77 9.34
CA GLU A 80 -3.47 -0.76 9.66
C GLU A 80 -3.71 -0.72 11.16
N ILE A 81 -3.48 0.45 11.76
CA ILE A 81 -3.67 0.64 13.20
C ILE A 81 -5.15 0.85 13.48
N LEU A 82 -5.73 -0.01 14.33
CA LEU A 82 -7.07 0.22 14.85
C LEU A 82 -7.05 1.43 15.80
N PRO A 83 -8.01 2.37 15.70
CA PRO A 83 -8.06 3.52 16.60
C PRO A 83 -8.12 3.06 18.05
N HIS A 84 -7.32 3.65 18.93
CA HIS A 84 -7.37 3.36 20.35
C HIS A 84 -7.51 4.68 21.12
N PRO A 85 -8.53 4.87 21.96
CA PRO A 85 -8.65 6.08 22.75
C PRO A 85 -7.55 6.13 23.83
N ALA A 86 -7.13 7.34 24.20
CA ALA A 86 -6.09 7.52 25.20
C ALA A 86 -6.54 6.97 26.57
N HIS A 87 -5.64 6.24 27.25
CA HIS A 87 -5.81 5.77 28.62
C HIS A 87 -7.05 4.91 28.90
N ASN A 88 -7.49 4.11 27.93
CA ASN A 88 -8.65 3.21 28.10
C ASN A 88 -8.23 1.73 28.02
N PRO A 89 -7.87 1.08 29.15
CA PRO A 89 -7.46 -0.32 29.17
C PRO A 89 -8.60 -1.30 28.83
N ASP A 90 -9.86 -0.88 28.94
CA ASP A 90 -11.03 -1.72 28.66
C ASP A 90 -11.21 -2.02 27.16
N LEU A 91 -10.37 -1.43 26.31
CA LEU A 91 -10.40 -1.63 24.87
C LEU A 91 -9.25 -2.48 24.34
N ALA A 92 -8.29 -2.89 25.17
CA ALA A 92 -7.21 -3.78 24.76
C ALA A 92 -7.46 -5.23 25.25
N PRO A 93 -7.59 -6.23 24.35
CA PRO A 93 -7.80 -7.63 24.74
C PRO A 93 -6.71 -8.17 25.68
N SER A 94 -5.49 -7.65 25.57
CA SER A 94 -4.41 -7.94 26.50
C SER A 94 -4.79 -7.59 27.94
N ASP A 95 -5.42 -6.43 28.15
CA ASP A 95 -5.71 -5.89 29.47
C ASP A 95 -6.94 -6.52 30.11
N PHE A 96 -8.08 -6.57 29.40
CA PHE A 96 -9.32 -7.07 29.98
C PHE A 96 -9.46 -8.60 29.96
N HIS A 97 -8.80 -9.30 29.02
CA HIS A 97 -8.99 -10.75 28.83
C HIS A 97 -7.75 -11.58 29.16
N LEU A 98 -6.56 -11.13 28.79
CA LEU A 98 -5.34 -11.95 28.90
C LEU A 98 -4.62 -11.80 30.24
N PHE A 99 -4.37 -10.57 30.70
CA PHE A 99 -3.53 -10.33 31.86
C PHE A 99 -4.14 -10.78 33.19
N GLY A 100 -5.48 -10.80 33.32
CA GLY A 100 -6.15 -11.30 34.52
C GLY A 100 -5.88 -12.79 34.78
N PRO A 101 -6.21 -13.69 33.84
CA PRO A 101 -5.85 -15.10 33.91
C PRO A 101 -4.34 -15.34 34.09
N LEU A 102 -3.48 -14.60 33.36
CA LEU A 102 -2.03 -14.74 33.49
C LEU A 102 -1.54 -14.41 34.90
N LYS A 103 -2.02 -13.31 35.50
CA LYS A 103 -1.67 -12.93 36.87
C LYS A 103 -2.09 -13.99 37.90
N ARG A 104 -3.23 -14.66 37.67
CA ARG A 104 -3.68 -15.76 38.52
C ARG A 104 -2.79 -16.99 38.38
N HIS A 105 -2.37 -17.33 37.15
CA HIS A 105 -1.45 -18.44 36.89
C HIS A 105 -0.10 -18.23 37.59
N LEU A 106 0.48 -17.04 37.42
CA LEU A 106 1.78 -16.70 38.01
C LEU A 106 1.71 -16.40 39.53
N GLY A 107 0.51 -16.28 40.09
CA GLY A 107 0.28 -15.89 41.47
C GLY A 107 0.88 -16.90 42.44
N GLY A 108 1.84 -16.45 43.25
CA GLY A 108 2.51 -17.30 44.26
C GLY A 108 3.68 -18.13 43.73
N MET A 109 4.01 -18.03 42.44
CA MET A 109 5.21 -18.66 41.87
C MET A 109 6.45 -17.80 42.12
N ALA A 110 7.58 -18.46 42.39
CA ALA A 110 8.90 -17.84 42.46
C ALA A 110 9.78 -18.43 41.35
N PHE A 111 10.50 -17.57 40.63
CA PHE A 111 11.35 -17.96 39.50
C PHE A 111 12.80 -17.60 39.80
N GLU A 112 13.69 -18.57 39.74
CA GLU A 112 15.12 -18.37 39.99
C GLU A 112 15.86 -17.78 38.78
N THR A 113 15.37 -18.03 37.56
CA THR A 113 15.97 -17.59 36.30
C THR A 113 14.95 -17.02 35.32
N GLU A 114 15.41 -16.16 34.42
CA GLU A 114 14.61 -15.64 33.30
C GLU A 114 14.13 -16.77 32.39
N ASP A 115 14.97 -17.76 32.11
CA ASP A 115 14.63 -18.89 31.24
C ASP A 115 13.49 -19.73 31.80
N TYR A 116 13.46 -19.94 33.14
CA TYR A 116 12.36 -20.67 33.78
C TYR A 116 11.04 -19.90 33.68
N LEU A 117 11.08 -18.57 33.84
CA LEU A 117 9.92 -17.72 33.62
C LEU A 117 9.45 -17.75 32.16
N ILE A 118 10.36 -17.69 31.19
CA ILE A 118 10.01 -17.79 29.75
C ILE A 118 9.38 -19.15 29.45
N SER A 119 9.94 -20.24 29.97
CA SER A 119 9.42 -21.58 29.72
C SER A 119 8.03 -21.76 30.30
N GLU A 120 7.80 -21.26 31.51
CA GLU A 120 6.50 -21.33 32.17
C GLU A 120 5.44 -20.51 31.41
N LEU A 121 5.82 -19.32 30.94
CA LEU A 121 4.94 -18.50 30.11
C LEU A 121 4.59 -19.20 28.79
N ARG A 122 5.58 -19.74 28.09
CA ARG A 122 5.35 -20.49 26.85
C ARG A 122 4.42 -21.69 27.09
N ASN A 123 4.70 -22.47 28.13
CA ASN A 123 3.86 -23.60 28.52
C ASN A 123 2.42 -23.15 28.82
N TRP A 124 2.23 -22.06 29.55
CA TRP A 124 0.90 -21.52 29.80
C TRP A 124 0.18 -21.13 28.50
N PHE A 125 0.85 -20.40 27.59
CA PHE A 125 0.27 -19.99 26.31
C PHE A 125 -0.04 -21.16 25.37
N ASP A 126 0.80 -22.19 25.36
CA ASP A 126 0.62 -23.38 24.51
C ASP A 126 -0.55 -24.25 24.99
N ASN A 127 -0.94 -24.13 26.26
CA ASN A 127 -2.10 -24.83 26.84
C ASN A 127 -3.41 -24.02 26.75
N LEU A 128 -3.39 -22.79 26.24
CA LEU A 128 -4.61 -22.02 26.01
C LEU A 128 -5.28 -22.43 24.70
N ASP A 129 -6.60 -22.68 24.76
CA ASP A 129 -7.41 -22.97 23.58
C ASP A 129 -7.44 -21.77 22.61
N VAL A 130 -7.48 -22.04 21.31
CA VAL A 130 -7.73 -21.02 20.28
C VAL A 130 -9.01 -20.24 20.57
N ASP A 131 -10.03 -20.90 21.14
CA ASP A 131 -11.28 -20.26 21.53
C ASP A 131 -11.09 -19.24 22.65
N PHE A 132 -10.10 -19.40 23.52
CA PHE A 132 -9.74 -18.37 24.51
C PHE A 132 -9.36 -17.07 23.82
N PHE A 133 -8.48 -17.12 22.81
CA PHE A 133 -8.07 -15.93 22.07
C PHE A 133 -9.20 -15.35 21.22
N ARG A 134 -10.01 -16.22 20.59
CA ARG A 134 -11.18 -15.82 19.81
C ARG A 134 -12.21 -15.06 20.66
N MET A 135 -12.51 -15.54 21.86
CA MET A 135 -13.42 -14.87 22.78
C MET A 135 -12.91 -13.48 23.17
N GLY A 136 -11.61 -13.37 23.49
CA GLY A 136 -11.00 -12.08 23.83
C GLY A 136 -11.10 -11.05 22.70
N ILE A 137 -10.82 -11.47 21.47
CA ILE A 137 -10.95 -10.60 20.29
C ILE A 137 -12.42 -10.26 20.00
N ASN A 138 -13.34 -11.22 20.06
CA ASN A 138 -14.76 -10.96 19.79
C ASN A 138 -15.40 -10.02 20.83
N SER A 139 -14.88 -10.01 22.06
CA SER A 139 -15.32 -9.12 23.13
C SER A 139 -14.96 -7.65 22.89
N LEU A 140 -14.11 -7.36 21.89
CA LEU A 140 -13.87 -6.01 21.41
C LEU A 140 -15.17 -5.35 20.93
N LEU A 141 -16.02 -6.07 20.18
CA LEU A 141 -17.26 -5.48 19.65
C LEU A 141 -18.15 -4.93 20.77
N SER A 142 -18.29 -5.68 21.86
CA SER A 142 -19.02 -5.21 23.06
C SER A 142 -18.31 -4.08 23.80
N GLY A 143 -16.97 -4.10 23.89
CA GLY A 143 -16.20 -3.03 24.52
C GLY A 143 -16.31 -1.70 23.76
N TRP A 144 -16.27 -1.75 22.44
CA TRP A 144 -16.45 -0.60 21.55
C TRP A 144 -17.87 -0.04 21.61
N GLN A 145 -18.89 -0.91 21.67
CA GLN A 145 -20.29 -0.50 21.89
C GLN A 145 -20.49 0.18 23.26
N ASN A 146 -19.91 -0.37 24.33
CA ASN A 146 -20.01 0.23 25.66
C ASN A 146 -19.25 1.57 25.77
N ALA A 147 -18.08 1.69 25.13
CA ALA A 147 -17.32 2.94 25.09
C ALA A 147 -18.06 4.05 24.30
N SER A 148 -18.70 3.68 23.18
CA SER A 148 -19.54 4.61 22.40
C SER A 148 -20.80 5.03 23.16
N ILE A 149 -21.43 4.12 23.93
CA ILE A 149 -22.55 4.43 24.82
C ILE A 149 -22.12 5.32 26.01
N SER A 150 -20.91 5.16 26.57
CA SER A 150 -20.42 5.98 27.69
C SER A 150 -20.10 7.44 27.32
N THR A 151 -19.94 7.71 26.01
CA THR A 151 -19.59 9.04 25.51
C THR A 151 -20.85 9.91 25.29
N GLU A 152 -22.03 9.28 25.17
CA GLU A 152 -23.33 9.96 25.11
C GLU A 152 -24.11 9.71 26.41
N ILE A 153 -24.46 10.79 27.15
CA ILE A 153 -25.33 10.86 28.38
C ILE A 153 -24.53 10.73 29.71
N THR A 154 -24.36 11.73 30.60
CA THR A 154 -25.26 12.80 31.11
C THR A 154 -24.45 14.00 31.65
N LEU A 155 -24.88 15.23 31.37
CA LEU A 155 -24.51 16.46 32.09
C LEU A 155 -25.54 16.76 33.21
N ARG A 156 -25.08 17.03 34.44
CA ARG A 156 -25.85 17.72 35.48
C ARG A 156 -25.14 19.00 35.98
N SER A 157 -24.91 19.95 35.07
CA SER A 157 -24.86 21.39 35.39
C SER A 157 -24.68 22.24 34.11
N SER A 158 -25.78 22.69 33.54
CA SER A 158 -26.02 23.93 32.78
C SER A 158 -24.90 24.68 32.01
N ARG A 159 -23.96 24.01 31.32
CA ARG A 159 -23.22 24.61 30.18
C ARG A 159 -23.07 23.61 29.04
N ARG A 160 -23.51 23.99 27.83
CA ARG A 160 -23.21 23.28 26.58
C ARG A 160 -21.75 23.57 26.21
N VAL A 161 -20.99 22.55 25.83
CA VAL A 161 -19.70 22.73 25.14
C VAL A 161 -19.68 21.77 23.94
N ASN A 162 -19.42 22.32 22.76
CA ASN A 162 -19.38 21.62 21.48
C ASN A 162 -18.09 20.80 21.30
N PHE A 163 -18.21 19.75 20.48
CA PHE A 163 -17.10 18.93 19.98
C PHE A 163 -16.15 19.73 19.09
N ASN A 164 -14.85 19.46 19.21
CA ASN A 164 -13.87 19.77 18.18
C ASN A 164 -13.19 18.47 17.73
N LEU A 165 -13.57 18.00 16.55
CA LEU A 165 -12.74 17.12 15.73
C LEU A 165 -11.73 18.01 15.01
N TYR A 166 -10.46 17.94 15.40
CA TYR A 166 -9.38 18.50 14.60
C TYR A 166 -8.89 17.43 13.61
N SER A 167 -9.36 17.53 12.37
CA SER A 167 -8.55 17.16 11.21
C SER A 167 -7.47 18.23 11.05
N ASN A 168 -6.19 17.86 11.07
CA ASN A 168 -5.14 18.80 10.70
C ASN A 168 -4.25 18.20 9.61
N THR A 169 -4.66 18.47 8.37
CA THR A 169 -3.74 18.68 7.24
C THR A 169 -3.06 20.04 7.42
N SER A 170 -1.73 20.11 7.27
CA SER A 170 -1.11 21.34 6.75
C SER A 170 0.26 21.07 6.09
N PRO A 171 0.63 21.78 5.02
CA PRO A 171 1.53 21.33 3.97
C PRO A 171 2.80 22.20 3.89
N VAL A 172 3.96 21.74 4.38
CA VAL A 172 5.22 22.52 4.19
C VAL A 172 6.49 21.68 3.95
N MET A 173 6.46 20.35 4.04
CA MET A 173 7.70 19.55 3.99
C MET A 173 7.97 18.78 2.68
N ALA A 174 7.24 19.06 1.60
CA ALA A 174 7.38 18.33 0.32
C ALA A 174 8.13 19.09 -0.79
N HIS A 175 8.72 20.27 -0.51
CA HIS A 175 9.35 21.12 -1.53
C HIS A 175 10.90 21.15 -1.52
N TRP A 176 11.58 20.43 -0.63
CA TRP A 176 13.06 20.55 -0.48
C TRP A 176 13.85 19.26 -0.69
N SER A 177 13.28 18.23 -1.33
CA SER A 177 13.99 16.97 -1.60
C SER A 177 14.10 16.61 -3.09
N PHE A 178 13.61 17.46 -4.00
CA PHE A 178 13.69 17.24 -5.46
C PHE A 178 14.74 18.11 -6.17
N LEU A 179 15.34 19.09 -5.50
CA LEU A 179 16.38 19.96 -6.07
C LEU A 179 17.82 19.43 -5.89
N SER A 180 18.03 18.39 -5.08
CA SER A 180 19.35 17.82 -4.78
C SER A 180 19.80 16.71 -5.74
N LEU A 181 18.97 16.31 -6.72
CA LEU A 181 19.31 15.30 -7.73
C LEU A 181 19.73 15.88 -9.10
N LEU A 182 19.79 17.22 -9.23
CA LEU A 182 20.14 17.91 -10.49
C LEU A 182 21.62 18.36 -10.59
N LEU A 183 22.51 17.86 -9.72
CA LEU A 183 23.93 18.28 -9.68
C LEU A 183 24.95 17.18 -10.03
N LEU A 184 24.53 16.09 -10.69
CA LEU A 184 25.45 15.08 -11.26
C LEU A 184 25.12 14.72 -12.71
N ALA A 185 24.81 15.72 -13.53
CA ALA A 185 24.86 15.60 -15.00
C ALA A 185 25.82 16.66 -15.57
N SER A 186 27.05 16.68 -15.06
CA SER A 186 28.17 17.29 -15.76
C SER A 186 29.06 16.17 -16.31
N LEU A 187 29.24 16.19 -17.64
CA LEU A 187 30.14 15.40 -18.50
C LEU A 187 29.51 14.18 -19.18
N GLY A 188 29.10 14.37 -20.45
CA GLY A 188 28.93 13.26 -21.38
C GLY A 188 27.98 13.50 -22.57
N SER A 189 28.43 14.28 -23.55
CA SER A 189 28.00 14.27 -24.96
C SER A 189 26.55 14.62 -25.34
N LEU A 190 26.44 15.75 -26.05
CA LEU A 190 25.33 16.13 -26.92
C LEU A 190 25.02 14.99 -27.91
N SER A 191 23.91 14.29 -27.73
CA SER A 191 23.25 13.56 -28.80
C SER A 191 21.76 13.94 -28.76
N LYS A 192 21.14 14.08 -29.93
CA LYS A 192 19.70 14.34 -30.08
C LYS A 192 18.84 13.12 -29.71
N GLY A 193 19.26 12.31 -28.73
CA GLY A 193 18.55 11.14 -28.23
C GLY A 193 18.13 11.36 -26.78
N GLY A 194 16.86 11.14 -26.48
CA GLY A 194 16.39 11.04 -25.10
C GLY A 194 17.14 9.92 -24.36
N GLY A 195 17.33 10.09 -23.06
CA GLY A 195 17.95 9.09 -22.20
C GLY A 195 16.93 8.59 -21.19
N ALA A 196 16.81 7.28 -21.02
CA ALA A 196 16.06 6.72 -19.90
C ALA A 196 16.87 6.97 -18.61
N LEU A 197 16.44 7.92 -17.78
CA LEU A 197 16.98 8.09 -16.43
C LEU A 197 16.39 7.01 -15.52
N GLY A 198 16.67 5.72 -15.78
CA GLY A 198 16.39 4.54 -14.96
C GLY A 198 14.95 4.24 -14.51
N CYS A 199 14.05 5.22 -14.52
CA CYS A 199 12.72 5.20 -13.92
C CYS A 199 11.72 6.09 -14.69
N VAL A 200 12.18 6.93 -15.63
CA VAL A 200 11.33 7.80 -16.45
C VAL A 200 11.95 7.96 -17.84
N VAL A 201 11.11 7.95 -18.88
CA VAL A 201 11.50 8.32 -20.25
C VAL A 201 11.40 9.84 -20.39
N MET A 202 12.54 10.50 -20.61
CA MET A 202 12.65 11.95 -20.69
C MET A 202 13.33 12.39 -21.98
N HIS A 203 12.78 13.44 -22.58
CA HIS A 203 13.25 14.01 -23.84
C HIS A 203 13.46 15.52 -23.71
N PHE A 204 14.50 16.02 -24.39
CA PHE A 204 14.68 17.45 -24.58
C PHE A 204 13.84 17.93 -25.76
N GLY A 205 12.95 18.89 -25.51
CA GLY A 205 12.06 19.45 -26.51
C GLY A 205 10.87 20.17 -25.88
N THR A 206 10.16 20.97 -26.67
CA THR A 206 8.98 21.72 -26.24
C THR A 206 7.66 21.12 -26.74
N GLN A 207 7.74 20.09 -27.58
CA GLN A 207 6.59 19.49 -28.25
C GLN A 207 6.53 17.99 -27.95
N CYS A 208 5.38 17.56 -27.44
CA CYS A 208 5.04 16.15 -27.29
C CYS A 208 4.73 15.56 -28.66
N PRO A 209 5.06 14.29 -28.91
CA PRO A 209 4.45 13.52 -29.98
C PRO A 209 2.92 13.58 -29.87
N GLU A 210 2.27 13.68 -31.02
CA GLU A 210 0.80 13.69 -31.12
C GLU A 210 0.36 12.52 -32.02
N PRO A 211 0.43 11.28 -31.49
CA PRO A 211 -0.02 10.12 -32.24
C PRO A 211 -1.52 10.17 -32.51
N ALA A 212 -1.94 9.58 -33.62
CA ALA A 212 -3.33 9.27 -33.89
C ALA A 212 -3.87 8.31 -32.81
N VAL A 213 -5.12 8.52 -32.42
CA VAL A 213 -5.82 7.71 -31.42
C VAL A 213 -6.81 6.78 -32.10
N GLN A 214 -7.32 5.80 -31.36
CA GLN A 214 -8.26 4.81 -31.85
C GLN A 214 -9.51 5.48 -32.48
N ASP A 215 -9.75 5.21 -33.76
CA ASP A 215 -10.95 5.65 -34.45
C ASP A 215 -12.20 4.97 -33.87
N ASN A 216 -13.30 5.72 -33.79
CA ASN A 216 -14.60 5.26 -33.29
C ASN A 216 -14.51 4.53 -31.94
N PHE A 217 -13.73 5.10 -31.01
CA PHE A 217 -13.49 4.48 -29.72
C PHE A 217 -14.76 4.32 -28.89
N ASP A 218 -15.06 3.07 -28.51
CA ASP A 218 -16.22 2.69 -27.70
C ASP A 218 -15.80 2.53 -26.23
N LEU A 219 -16.16 3.52 -25.40
CA LEU A 219 -15.90 3.50 -23.96
C LEU A 219 -16.49 2.27 -23.27
N ALA A 220 -17.70 1.84 -23.64
CA ALA A 220 -18.38 0.75 -22.97
C ALA A 220 -17.67 -0.59 -23.23
N ARG A 221 -17.23 -0.84 -24.48
CA ARG A 221 -16.43 -2.03 -24.82
C ARG A 221 -15.05 -2.04 -24.17
N TYR A 222 -14.49 -0.87 -23.89
CA TYR A 222 -13.18 -0.76 -23.24
C TYR A 222 -13.17 -1.17 -21.76
N MET A 223 -14.34 -1.22 -21.12
CA MET A 223 -14.48 -1.49 -19.69
C MET A 223 -14.00 -2.88 -19.28
N GLY A 224 -13.89 -3.07 -17.96
CA GLY A 224 -13.43 -4.30 -17.35
C GLY A 224 -11.93 -4.29 -17.10
N ARG A 225 -11.37 -5.50 -17.03
CA ARG A 225 -9.98 -5.71 -16.59
C ARG A 225 -9.00 -5.64 -17.76
N TRP A 226 -7.84 -5.05 -17.48
CA TRP A 226 -6.66 -5.02 -18.33
C TRP A 226 -5.41 -5.32 -17.51
N PHE A 227 -4.58 -6.23 -17.98
CA PHE A 227 -3.26 -6.52 -17.41
C PHE A 227 -2.19 -5.70 -18.13
N GLU A 228 -1.25 -5.15 -17.39
CA GLU A 228 -0.10 -4.48 -17.99
C GLU A 228 0.87 -5.53 -18.55
N TYR A 229 1.05 -5.59 -19.87
CA TYR A 229 1.97 -6.53 -20.50
C TYR A 229 3.37 -5.92 -20.67
N GLU A 230 3.46 -4.74 -21.29
CA GLU A 230 4.68 -3.95 -21.39
C GLU A 230 4.40 -2.50 -21.01
N LYS A 231 5.41 -1.82 -20.50
CA LYS A 231 5.33 -0.38 -20.20
C LYS A 231 6.63 0.35 -20.44
N PHE A 232 6.54 1.66 -20.61
CA PHE A 232 7.69 2.53 -20.42
C PHE A 232 8.03 2.64 -18.93
N PRO A 233 9.32 2.76 -18.57
CA PRO A 233 9.73 3.09 -17.21
C PRO A 233 8.98 4.32 -16.70
N ASN A 234 8.28 4.14 -15.60
CA ASN A 234 7.61 5.23 -14.90
C ASN A 234 7.87 5.12 -13.40
N TYR A 235 8.01 6.28 -12.74
CA TYR A 235 8.48 6.34 -11.36
C TYR A 235 7.41 5.86 -10.36
N PHE A 236 6.14 5.96 -10.71
CA PHE A 236 5.01 5.64 -9.82
C PHE A 236 4.73 4.13 -9.74
N GLU A 237 5.26 3.33 -10.67
CA GLU A 237 5.22 1.85 -10.63
C GLU A 237 6.60 1.22 -10.43
N MET A 238 7.56 1.97 -9.89
CA MET A 238 8.93 1.48 -9.67
C MET A 238 8.93 0.26 -8.73
N GLY A 239 9.45 -0.87 -9.23
CA GLY A 239 9.49 -2.13 -8.49
C GLY A 239 8.13 -2.81 -8.30
N ALA A 240 7.10 -2.33 -8.99
CA ALA A 240 5.79 -2.96 -9.01
C ALA A 240 5.78 -4.21 -9.92
N LYS A 241 4.98 -5.18 -9.51
CA LYS A 241 4.68 -6.45 -10.16
C LYS A 241 3.16 -6.61 -10.24
N CYS A 242 2.68 -7.53 -11.06
CA CYS A 242 1.26 -7.92 -11.07
C CYS A 242 0.30 -6.75 -11.33
N VAL A 243 0.72 -5.77 -12.14
CA VAL A 243 -0.05 -4.55 -12.37
C VAL A 243 -1.30 -4.86 -13.20
N VAL A 244 -2.46 -4.52 -12.64
CA VAL A 244 -3.76 -4.72 -13.25
C VAL A 244 -4.63 -3.50 -13.05
N ALA A 245 -5.34 -3.12 -14.11
CA ALA A 245 -6.28 -2.02 -14.11
C ALA A 245 -7.70 -2.56 -14.31
N ASN A 246 -8.67 -2.05 -13.55
CA ASN A 246 -10.08 -2.32 -13.79
C ASN A 246 -10.83 -1.01 -14.03
N TYR A 247 -11.52 -0.95 -15.16
CA TYR A 247 -12.28 0.21 -15.60
C TYR A 247 -13.78 -0.05 -15.46
N THR A 248 -14.51 0.90 -14.89
CA THR A 248 -15.96 0.80 -14.71
C THR A 248 -16.61 2.09 -15.19
N LEU A 249 -17.54 1.97 -16.12
CA LEU A 249 -18.26 3.11 -16.70
C LEU A 249 -19.42 3.50 -15.79
N TYR A 250 -19.53 4.80 -15.51
CA TYR A 250 -20.66 5.38 -14.80
C TYR A 250 -21.69 5.99 -15.75
N PRO A 251 -22.94 6.20 -15.27
CA PRO A 251 -24.02 6.77 -16.10
C PRO A 251 -23.74 8.18 -16.65
N ASP A 252 -22.82 8.93 -16.04
CA ASP A 252 -22.39 10.26 -16.47
C ASP A 252 -21.23 10.21 -17.50
N ASN A 253 -20.92 9.03 -18.04
CA ASN A 253 -19.79 8.74 -18.92
C ASN A 253 -18.40 8.97 -18.29
N SER A 254 -18.32 9.17 -16.98
CA SER A 254 -17.04 9.08 -16.27
C SER A 254 -16.65 7.62 -16.03
N VAL A 255 -15.35 7.37 -15.92
CA VAL A 255 -14.78 6.03 -15.77
C VAL A 255 -14.10 5.94 -14.41
N ARG A 256 -14.51 5.01 -13.56
CA ARG A 256 -13.71 4.65 -12.38
C ARG A 256 -12.55 3.77 -12.81
N VAL A 257 -11.35 4.16 -12.41
CA VAL A 257 -10.11 3.42 -12.67
C VAL A 257 -9.60 2.88 -11.34
N VAL A 258 -9.37 1.57 -11.27
CA VAL A 258 -8.71 0.93 -10.11
C VAL A 258 -7.46 0.23 -10.60
N ASN A 259 -6.30 0.78 -10.26
CA ASN A 259 -5.01 0.15 -10.48
C ASN A 259 -4.60 -0.61 -9.22
N VAL A 260 -4.22 -1.87 -9.39
CA VAL A 260 -3.68 -2.72 -8.34
C VAL A 260 -2.30 -3.18 -8.78
N ALA A 261 -1.32 -3.05 -7.91
CA ALA A 261 0.05 -3.49 -8.11
C ALA A 261 0.56 -4.19 -6.86
N VAL A 262 1.48 -5.13 -7.04
CA VAL A 262 2.19 -5.80 -5.95
C VAL A 262 3.61 -5.27 -5.90
N GLN A 263 4.03 -4.76 -4.76
CA GLN A 263 5.43 -4.40 -4.55
C GLN A 263 6.09 -5.46 -3.69
N GLU A 264 7.19 -6.04 -4.18
CA GLU A 264 8.01 -6.94 -3.38
C GLU A 264 8.84 -6.13 -2.38
N VAL A 265 8.56 -6.35 -1.10
CA VAL A 265 9.24 -5.73 0.02
C VAL A 265 10.18 -6.77 0.63
N SER A 266 11.36 -6.93 0.02
CA SER A 266 12.41 -7.83 0.49
C SER A 266 13.47 -7.05 1.29
N TYR A 267 13.47 -7.19 2.62
CA TYR A 267 14.51 -6.66 3.49
C TYR A 267 15.51 -7.76 3.87
N GLY A 268 16.50 -7.99 3.01
CA GLY A 268 17.82 -8.54 3.37
C GLY A 268 17.94 -9.93 4.02
N THR A 269 16.86 -10.57 4.48
CA THR A 269 16.94 -11.87 5.17
C THR A 269 16.46 -13.03 4.31
N GLY A 270 15.83 -12.80 3.16
CA GLY A 270 15.45 -13.83 2.17
C GLY A 270 14.44 -14.90 2.65
N ILE A 271 14.03 -14.87 3.92
CA ILE A 271 13.29 -15.97 4.55
C ILE A 271 11.77 -15.90 4.26
N CYS A 272 11.21 -14.74 3.86
CA CYS A 272 9.83 -14.60 3.38
C CYS A 272 9.65 -13.27 2.62
N PRO A 273 9.54 -13.26 1.27
CA PRO A 273 9.17 -12.05 0.52
C PRO A 273 7.80 -11.55 0.98
N TRP A 274 7.74 -10.27 1.37
CA TRP A 274 6.48 -9.61 1.69
C TRP A 274 5.97 -8.89 0.45
N TYR A 275 4.67 -8.92 0.24
CA TYR A 275 4.04 -8.30 -0.92
C TYR A 275 3.10 -7.22 -0.42
N ARG A 276 3.42 -5.96 -0.69
CA ARG A 276 2.50 -4.84 -0.43
C ARG A 276 1.58 -4.71 -1.63
N SER A 277 0.27 -4.79 -1.40
CA SER A 277 -0.71 -4.45 -2.43
C SER A 277 -0.87 -2.93 -2.47
N ASN A 278 -0.45 -2.31 -3.55
CA ASN A 278 -0.66 -0.89 -3.81
C ASN A 278 -1.94 -0.77 -4.63
N VAL A 279 -2.96 -0.10 -4.09
CA VAL A 279 -4.21 0.17 -4.78
C VAL A 279 -4.31 1.67 -5.01
N ALA A 280 -4.47 2.08 -6.27
CA ALA A 280 -4.74 3.45 -6.67
C ALA A 280 -6.14 3.50 -7.30
N VAL A 281 -7.01 4.34 -6.75
CA VAL A 281 -8.36 4.57 -7.27
C VAL A 281 -8.41 5.97 -7.85
N GLY A 282 -8.92 6.08 -9.06
CA GLY A 282 -9.04 7.33 -9.79
C GLY A 282 -10.28 7.41 -10.64
N ASN A 283 -10.44 8.55 -11.30
CA ASN A 283 -11.52 8.83 -12.23
C ASN A 283 -10.97 9.34 -13.58
N GLY A 284 -11.47 8.77 -14.66
CA GLY A 284 -11.22 9.19 -16.04
C GLY A 284 -12.45 9.86 -16.65
N ILE A 285 -12.22 10.81 -17.56
CA ILE A 285 -13.25 11.40 -18.41
C ILE A 285 -12.68 11.54 -19.82
N ALA A 286 -13.52 11.46 -20.85
CA ALA A 286 -13.14 11.94 -22.18
C ALA A 286 -12.98 13.46 -22.12
N MET A 287 -11.81 13.98 -22.48
CA MET A 287 -11.54 15.42 -22.42
C MET A 287 -12.27 16.18 -23.53
N ASP A 288 -12.49 15.52 -24.65
CA ASP A 288 -13.33 15.96 -25.75
C ASP A 288 -14.33 14.84 -26.10
N PRO A 289 -15.66 15.07 -25.97
CA PRO A 289 -16.67 14.08 -26.35
C PRO A 289 -16.60 13.64 -27.82
N GLN A 290 -16.02 14.44 -28.73
CA GLN A 290 -15.84 14.09 -30.14
C GLN A 290 -14.64 13.14 -30.35
N VAL A 291 -13.72 13.07 -29.39
CA VAL A 291 -12.52 12.22 -29.43
C VAL A 291 -12.42 11.41 -28.14
N PRO A 292 -13.35 10.45 -27.90
CA PRO A 292 -13.45 9.75 -26.62
C PRO A 292 -12.23 8.89 -26.26
N ALA A 293 -11.34 8.62 -27.23
CA ALA A 293 -10.06 7.94 -27.02
C ALA A 293 -9.02 8.80 -26.27
N LYS A 294 -9.20 10.13 -26.20
CA LYS A 294 -8.33 11.04 -25.43
C LYS A 294 -8.96 11.29 -24.05
N LEU A 295 -8.65 10.41 -23.11
CA LEU A 295 -9.11 10.53 -21.73
C LEU A 295 -8.12 11.35 -20.89
N GLY A 296 -8.64 11.98 -19.84
CA GLY A 296 -7.87 12.56 -18.75
C GLY A 296 -8.15 11.82 -17.45
N VAL A 297 -7.14 11.19 -16.86
CA VAL A 297 -7.24 10.41 -15.61
C VAL A 297 -6.71 11.19 -14.42
N GLN A 298 -7.37 11.06 -13.27
CA GLN A 298 -6.99 11.73 -12.02
C GLN A 298 -7.07 10.73 -10.87
N PHE A 299 -6.00 10.65 -10.07
CA PHE A 299 -5.89 9.75 -8.91
C PHE A 299 -5.83 10.52 -7.57
N SER A 300 -5.89 11.85 -7.62
CA SER A 300 -5.93 12.74 -6.44
C SER A 300 -6.70 14.00 -6.82
N GLU A 301 -7.64 14.42 -5.97
CA GLU A 301 -8.54 15.56 -6.24
C GLU A 301 -7.80 16.87 -6.54
N ASN A 302 -6.61 17.06 -5.95
CA ASN A 302 -5.81 18.28 -6.09
C ASN A 302 -4.76 18.21 -7.22
N ALA A 303 -4.65 17.07 -7.92
CA ALA A 303 -3.72 16.90 -9.02
C ALA A 303 -4.41 17.21 -10.37
N PRO A 304 -3.70 17.78 -11.35
CA PRO A 304 -4.25 17.89 -12.70
C PRO A 304 -4.52 16.49 -13.30
N ARG A 305 -5.46 16.42 -14.25
CA ARG A 305 -5.68 15.20 -15.03
C ARG A 305 -4.44 14.91 -15.88
N GLY A 306 -3.92 13.70 -15.78
CA GLY A 306 -2.91 13.18 -16.69
C GLY A 306 -3.57 12.65 -17.95
N ASP A 307 -2.88 12.79 -19.08
CA ASP A 307 -3.34 12.21 -20.34
C ASP A 307 -3.40 10.68 -20.25
N TYR A 308 -4.42 10.10 -20.88
CA TYR A 308 -4.58 8.67 -21.09
C TYR A 308 -5.20 8.50 -22.49
N TRP A 309 -4.34 8.42 -23.50
CA TRP A 309 -4.78 8.36 -24.88
C TRP A 309 -4.72 6.92 -25.39
N VAL A 310 -5.86 6.37 -25.77
CA VAL A 310 -5.93 5.04 -26.37
C VAL A 310 -5.53 5.16 -27.84
N ILE A 311 -4.31 4.73 -28.14
CA ILE A 311 -3.73 4.81 -29.49
C ILE A 311 -4.38 3.81 -30.41
N GLU A 312 -4.52 2.56 -29.94
CA GLU A 312 -5.23 1.51 -30.65
C GLU A 312 -5.70 0.45 -29.66
N THR A 313 -6.81 -0.22 -29.99
CA THR A 313 -7.32 -1.37 -29.24
C THR A 313 -8.28 -2.17 -30.10
N ASP A 314 -8.30 -3.48 -29.92
CA ASP A 314 -9.37 -4.34 -30.44
C ASP A 314 -10.45 -4.64 -29.40
N TYR A 315 -10.37 -4.00 -28.22
CA TYR A 315 -11.22 -4.14 -27.04
C TYR A 315 -11.14 -5.49 -26.32
N ASP A 316 -10.86 -6.56 -27.06
CA ASP A 316 -11.06 -7.93 -26.61
C ASP A 316 -9.75 -8.68 -26.35
N THR A 317 -8.61 -8.19 -26.84
CA THR A 317 -7.30 -8.82 -26.60
C THR A 317 -6.23 -7.85 -26.13
N TYR A 318 -6.12 -6.66 -26.74
CA TYR A 318 -5.07 -5.69 -26.43
C TYR A 318 -5.55 -4.23 -26.45
N SER A 319 -4.79 -3.37 -25.76
CA SER A 319 -4.88 -1.92 -25.89
C SER A 319 -3.49 -1.30 -25.76
N VAL A 320 -3.25 -0.24 -26.54
CA VAL A 320 -2.05 0.58 -26.43
C VAL A 320 -2.44 1.95 -25.94
N VAL A 321 -1.80 2.38 -24.86
CA VAL A 321 -2.06 3.65 -24.22
C VAL A 321 -0.80 4.48 -24.19
N TYR A 322 -0.95 5.77 -24.43
CA TYR A 322 0.14 6.74 -24.45
C TYR A 322 -0.24 7.99 -23.66
N ALA A 323 0.74 8.58 -23.03
CA ALA A 323 0.63 9.91 -22.45
C ALA A 323 1.97 10.65 -22.54
N CYS A 324 1.89 11.96 -22.73
CA CYS A 324 3.05 12.83 -22.72
C CYS A 324 2.79 14.02 -21.82
N THR A 325 3.75 14.35 -20.96
CA THR A 325 3.64 15.49 -20.04
C THR A 325 4.81 16.43 -20.26
N LYS A 326 4.51 17.69 -20.59
CA LYS A 326 5.52 18.75 -20.69
C LYS A 326 5.88 19.24 -19.30
N MET A 327 7.17 19.40 -19.02
CA MET A 327 7.62 20.01 -17.77
C MET A 327 7.46 21.53 -17.86
N PRO A 328 6.73 22.17 -16.92
CA PRO A 328 6.60 23.62 -16.93
C PRO A 328 7.97 24.30 -16.81
N ALA A 329 8.15 25.40 -17.54
CA ALA A 329 9.33 26.27 -17.51
C ALA A 329 10.67 25.67 -18.01
N VAL A 330 10.70 24.43 -18.49
CA VAL A 330 11.91 23.83 -19.12
C VAL A 330 11.55 23.11 -20.42
N PRO A 331 12.43 23.07 -21.42
CA PRO A 331 12.19 22.36 -22.68
C PRO A 331 12.42 20.85 -22.50
N ILE A 332 11.65 20.24 -21.60
CA ILE A 332 11.69 18.82 -21.30
C ILE A 332 10.25 18.31 -21.31
N TYR A 333 10.05 17.14 -21.88
CA TYR A 333 8.81 16.38 -21.72
C TYR A 333 9.10 14.95 -21.32
N THR A 334 8.13 14.32 -20.68
CA THR A 334 8.18 12.92 -20.27
C THR A 334 7.13 12.13 -21.02
N GLU A 335 7.45 10.88 -21.33
CA GLU A 335 6.55 9.97 -22.02
C GLU A 335 6.29 8.74 -21.15
N VAL A 336 5.06 8.26 -21.20
CA VAL A 336 4.69 6.95 -20.66
C VAL A 336 3.79 6.26 -21.67
N ALA A 337 3.99 4.96 -21.82
CA ALA A 337 3.20 4.13 -22.70
C ALA A 337 2.99 2.77 -22.05
N TRP A 338 1.85 2.17 -22.36
CA TRP A 338 1.48 0.84 -21.88
C TRP A 338 0.92 0.00 -23.02
N VAL A 339 1.35 -1.25 -23.10
CA VAL A 339 0.65 -2.31 -23.80
C VAL A 339 -0.13 -3.08 -22.76
N LEU A 340 -1.44 -3.06 -22.88
CA LEU A 340 -2.38 -3.75 -22.00
C LEU A 340 -2.99 -4.95 -22.71
N THR A 341 -3.27 -6.01 -21.97
CA THR A 341 -3.84 -7.26 -22.50
C THR A 341 -5.02 -7.74 -21.65
N ARG A 342 -5.99 -8.42 -22.25
CA ARG A 342 -7.11 -9.01 -21.49
C ARG A 342 -6.68 -10.23 -20.68
N GLU A 343 -5.70 -10.96 -21.17
CA GLU A 343 -5.09 -12.11 -20.50
C GLU A 343 -3.72 -11.77 -19.94
N ARG A 344 -3.42 -12.30 -18.74
CA ARG A 344 -2.15 -12.08 -18.06
C ARG A 344 -1.03 -12.84 -18.80
N GLU A 345 0.11 -12.19 -18.98
CA GLU A 345 1.32 -12.78 -19.63
C GLU A 345 1.14 -13.23 -21.09
N VAL A 346 0.04 -12.88 -21.75
CA VAL A 346 -0.19 -13.21 -23.17
C VAL A 346 0.08 -11.99 -24.03
N ALA A 347 1.10 -12.05 -24.89
CA ALA A 347 1.43 -10.98 -25.81
C ALA A 347 0.31 -10.75 -26.85
N PRO A 348 0.09 -9.50 -27.31
CA PRO A 348 -0.75 -9.25 -28.48
C PRO A 348 -0.22 -10.02 -29.70
N PRO A 349 -1.08 -10.65 -30.51
CA PRO A 349 -0.64 -11.45 -31.66
C PRO A 349 0.08 -10.63 -32.74
N ASN A 350 -0.13 -9.32 -32.75
CA ASN A 350 0.42 -8.35 -33.70
C ASN A 350 1.38 -7.35 -33.04
N LEU A 351 2.03 -7.70 -31.92
CA LEU A 351 2.88 -6.80 -31.12
C LEU A 351 3.97 -6.08 -31.95
N ASP A 352 4.66 -6.77 -32.84
CA ASP A 352 5.70 -6.14 -33.68
C ASP A 352 5.12 -5.10 -34.64
N GLN A 353 3.91 -5.34 -35.15
CA GLN A 353 3.23 -4.41 -36.05
C GLN A 353 2.72 -3.18 -35.29
N ILE A 354 2.22 -3.38 -34.07
CA ILE A 354 1.85 -2.32 -33.13
C ILE A 354 3.07 -1.42 -32.88
N LYS A 355 4.20 -2.02 -32.47
CA LYS A 355 5.44 -1.28 -32.21
C LYS A 355 5.93 -0.52 -33.45
N ALA A 356 5.88 -1.14 -34.62
CA ALA A 356 6.23 -0.46 -35.88
C ALA A 356 5.33 0.74 -36.20
N ARG A 357 4.02 0.68 -35.87
CA ARG A 357 3.11 1.83 -36.01
C ARG A 357 3.45 2.95 -35.02
N LEU A 358 3.76 2.63 -33.77
CA LEU A 358 4.17 3.61 -32.77
C LEU A 358 5.46 4.34 -33.18
N THR A 359 6.46 3.60 -33.67
CA THR A 359 7.71 4.19 -34.18
C THR A 359 7.48 5.17 -35.33
N ARG A 360 6.56 4.86 -36.26
CA ARG A 360 6.20 5.78 -37.35
C ARG A 360 5.54 7.06 -36.87
N GLN A 361 4.96 7.05 -35.66
CA GLN A 361 4.32 8.21 -35.03
C GLN A 361 5.26 8.96 -34.08
N GLY A 362 6.55 8.61 -34.06
CA GLY A 362 7.57 9.30 -33.28
C GLY A 362 7.73 8.79 -31.85
N ILE A 363 7.12 7.66 -31.50
CA ILE A 363 7.27 7.03 -30.18
C ILE A 363 8.40 6.00 -30.23
N ASP A 364 9.43 6.17 -29.39
CA ASP A 364 10.55 5.25 -29.31
C ASP A 364 10.18 3.99 -28.50
N VAL A 365 9.87 2.92 -29.22
CA VAL A 365 9.44 1.64 -28.63
C VAL A 365 10.57 0.88 -27.93
N SER A 366 11.82 1.30 -28.05
CA SER A 366 12.95 0.67 -27.35
C SER A 366 12.87 0.82 -25.83
N TYR A 367 12.05 1.77 -25.34
CA TYR A 367 11.80 1.96 -23.93
C TYR A 367 10.80 0.96 -23.33
N PHE A 368 10.06 0.18 -24.13
CA PHE A 368 9.16 -0.82 -23.57
C PHE A 368 9.90 -1.89 -22.76
N GLN A 369 9.44 -2.12 -21.55
CA GLN A 369 9.89 -3.16 -20.64
C GLN A 369 8.74 -4.10 -20.33
N LEU A 370 9.02 -5.40 -20.32
CA LEU A 370 8.05 -6.41 -19.94
C LEU A 370 7.71 -6.31 -18.45
N SER A 371 6.43 -6.31 -18.14
CA SER A 371 5.94 -6.25 -16.76
C SER A 371 6.05 -7.61 -16.08
N ASP A 372 6.42 -7.62 -14.80
CA ASP A 372 6.60 -8.86 -14.04
C ASP A 372 5.27 -9.35 -13.45
N HIS A 373 4.72 -10.42 -14.00
CA HIS A 373 3.51 -11.10 -13.53
C HIS A 373 3.77 -12.47 -12.89
N LYS A 374 5.03 -12.78 -12.56
CA LYS A 374 5.38 -14.06 -11.94
C LYS A 374 5.03 -14.06 -10.45
N GLY A 375 4.35 -15.13 -10.02
CA GLY A 375 4.01 -15.34 -8.61
C GLY A 375 2.92 -14.40 -8.09
N CYS A 376 2.04 -13.90 -8.96
CA CYS A 376 0.98 -12.99 -8.57
C CYS A 376 -0.12 -13.67 -7.72
N PRO A 377 -0.68 -12.97 -6.73
CA PRO A 377 -1.83 -13.48 -5.98
C PRO A 377 -3.07 -13.55 -6.88
N GLU A 378 -3.96 -14.51 -6.59
CA GLU A 378 -5.32 -14.50 -7.12
C GLU A 378 -6.13 -13.45 -6.39
N TRP A 379 -6.61 -12.44 -7.12
CA TRP A 379 -7.47 -11.39 -6.56
C TRP A 379 -8.92 -11.89 -6.56
N PRO A 380 -9.70 -11.67 -5.48
CA PRO A 380 -11.12 -12.04 -5.48
C PRO A 380 -11.85 -11.34 -6.63
N GLY A 381 -12.52 -12.15 -7.46
CA GLY A 381 -13.14 -11.71 -8.72
C GLY A 381 -12.30 -11.99 -9.96
N SER A 382 -11.17 -12.70 -9.84
CA SER A 382 -10.33 -13.21 -10.94
C SER A 382 -11.13 -13.92 -12.02
#